data_AF-A0A497IJA7-F1
#
_entry.id   AF-A0A497IJA7-F1
#
_cell.length_a   1.000
_cell.length_b   1.000
_cell.length_c   1.000
_cell.angle_alpha   90.00
_cell.angle_beta   90.00
_cell.angle_gamma   90.00
#
_symmetry.space_group_name_H-M   'P 1'
#
loop_
_entity.id
_entity.type
_entity.pdbx_description
1 polymer ?
#
loop_
_entity_poly.entity_id
_entity_poly.type
_entity_poly.pdbx_seq_one_letter_code
_entity_poly.pdbx_strand_id
1 'polypeptide(L)'
;MADLLLPLFVIIIMFILIDAIDTMMPLMFLCIAFTPISWIFAKQISNGAYTLLFGAAIEDYVGVGFLKLLGTIMFFIPVVAAAKTMYLHRFMSTENVEDENE
;
A
#
# COMPACT_ATOMS: atom_id res chain seq x y z
N MET A 1 -12.59 -10.92 16.35
CA MET A 1 -11.61 -11.60 15.45
C MET A 1 -12.03 -11.53 13.98
N ALA A 2 -13.32 -11.58 13.63
CA ALA A 2 -13.78 -11.41 12.25
C ALA A 2 -13.40 -10.06 11.62
N ASP A 3 -13.35 -8.98 12.41
CA ASP A 3 -13.05 -7.62 11.91
C ASP A 3 -11.61 -7.42 11.41
N LEU A 4 -10.70 -8.34 11.74
CA LEU A 4 -9.31 -8.34 11.26
C LEU A 4 -9.13 -9.16 9.98
N LEU A 5 -10.07 -10.05 9.65
CA LEU A 5 -9.97 -10.89 8.44
C LEU A 5 -10.11 -10.08 7.16
N LEU A 6 -11.10 -9.18 7.09
CA LEU A 6 -11.31 -8.36 5.89
C LEU A 6 -10.09 -7.47 5.55
N PRO A 7 -9.52 -6.70 6.49
CA PRO A 7 -8.31 -5.94 6.25
C PRO A 7 -7.12 -6.82 5.83
N LEU A 8 -6.98 -8.01 6.42
CA LEU A 8 -5.96 -8.98 6.04
C LEU A 8 -6.15 -9.48 4.59
N PHE A 9 -7.37 -9.80 4.18
CA PHE A 9 -7.67 -10.19 2.80
C PHE A 9 -7.35 -9.07 1.81
N VAL A 10 -7.65 -7.82 2.15
CA VAL A 10 -7.31 -6.66 1.31
C VAL A 10 -5.79 -6.54 1.15
N ILE A 11 -5.01 -6.70 2.22
CA ILE A 11 -3.53 -6.70 2.15
C ILE A 11 -3.04 -7.80 1.21
N ILE A 12 -3.52 -9.03 1.37
CA ILE A 12 -3.09 -10.20 0.57
C ILE A 12 -3.40 -9.97 -0.91
N ILE A 13 -4.62 -9.54 -1.24
CA ILE A 13 -5.02 -9.28 -2.63
C ILE A 13 -4.18 -8.15 -3.23
N MET A 14 -3.98 -7.04 -2.51
CA MET A 14 -3.17 -5.92 -2.98
C MET A 14 -1.70 -6.32 -3.17
N PHE A 15 -1.17 -7.18 -2.29
CA PHE A 15 0.18 -7.73 -2.45
C PHE A 15 0.31 -8.51 -3.74
N ILE A 16 -0.59 -9.47 -3.99
CA ILE A 16 -0.59 -10.28 -5.23
C ILE A 16 -0.74 -9.40 -6.47
N LEU A 17 -1.59 -8.37 -6.41
CA LEU A 17 -1.77 -7.43 -7.53
C LEU A 17 -0.51 -6.63 -7.83
N ILE A 18 0.20 -6.13 -6.80
CA ILE A 18 1.48 -5.43 -6.98
C ILE A 18 2.55 -6.41 -7.48
N ASP A 19 2.55 -7.64 -6.97
CA ASP A 19 3.47 -8.69 -7.37
C ASP A 19 3.22 -9.22 -8.79
N ALA A 20 2.04 -9.00 -9.36
CA ALA A 20 1.79 -9.28 -10.77
C ALA A 20 2.34 -8.21 -11.73
N ILE A 21 2.81 -7.06 -11.22
CA ILE A 21 3.32 -5.96 -12.05
C ILE A 21 4.82 -6.09 -12.26
N ASP A 22 5.24 -6.52 -13.44
CA ASP A 22 6.67 -6.75 -13.73
C ASP A 22 7.37 -5.59 -14.43
N THR A 23 6.68 -4.46 -14.54
CA THR A 23 7.22 -3.24 -15.16
C THR A 23 7.37 -2.13 -14.12
N MET A 24 8.50 -1.43 -14.15
CA MET A 24 8.81 -0.38 -13.17
C MET A 24 7.87 0.81 -13.22
N MET A 25 7.50 1.25 -14.43
CA MET A 25 6.70 2.46 -14.64
C MET A 25 5.36 2.41 -13.87
N PRO A 26 4.53 1.37 -13.97
CA PRO A 26 3.29 1.28 -13.18
C PRO A 26 3.53 1.14 -11.67
N LEU A 27 4.60 0.48 -11.22
CA LEU A 27 4.93 0.42 -9.79
C LEU A 27 5.29 1.78 -9.22
N MET A 28 6.12 2.55 -9.93
CA MET A 28 6.46 3.92 -9.55
C MET A 28 5.23 4.82 -9.54
N PHE A 29 4.35 4.69 -10.54
CA PHE A 29 3.10 5.43 -10.59
C PHE A 29 2.22 5.12 -9.37
N LEU A 30 2.08 3.84 -9.01
CA LEU A 30 1.36 3.43 -7.81
C LEU A 30 1.96 4.02 -6.55
N CYS A 31 3.29 3.99 -6.38
CA CYS A 31 3.96 4.64 -5.25
C CYS A 31 3.62 6.12 -5.15
N ILE A 32 3.82 6.86 -6.24
CA ILE A 32 3.67 8.33 -6.25
C ILE A 32 2.21 8.72 -6.06
N ALA A 33 1.26 7.98 -6.66
CA ALA A 33 -0.16 8.26 -6.53
C ALA A 33 -0.69 7.92 -5.12
N PHE A 34 -0.29 6.78 -4.55
CA PHE A 34 -0.82 6.33 -3.27
C PHE A 34 -0.13 6.94 -2.05
N THR A 35 1.09 7.46 -2.18
CA THR A 35 1.78 8.15 -1.07
C THR A 35 1.01 9.36 -0.51
N PRO A 36 0.58 10.36 -1.32
CA PRO A 36 -0.19 11.49 -0.81
C PRO A 36 -1.58 11.07 -0.33
N ILE A 37 -2.19 10.07 -0.97
CA ILE A 37 -3.48 9.52 -0.54
C ILE A 37 -3.36 8.90 0.86
N SER A 38 -2.33 8.07 1.08
CA SER A 38 -2.06 7.43 2.37
C SER A 38 -1.80 8.46 3.46
N TRP A 39 -1.07 9.52 3.13
CA TRP A 39 -0.80 10.63 4.05
C TRP A 39 -2.08 11.38 4.44
N ILE A 40 -2.91 11.77 3.47
CA ILE A 40 -4.19 12.45 3.72
C ILE A 40 -5.09 11.56 4.58
N PHE A 41 -5.15 10.27 4.27
CA PHE A 41 -5.92 9.28 5.01
C PHE A 41 -5.43 9.18 6.46
N ALA A 42 -4.13 9.00 6.68
CA ALA A 42 -3.57 8.93 8.04
C ALA A 42 -3.82 10.21 8.86
N LYS A 43 -3.73 11.39 8.23
CA LYS A 43 -4.00 12.68 8.86
C LYS A 43 -5.48 12.87 9.21
N GLN A 44 -6.38 12.39 8.36
CA GLN A 44 -7.81 12.41 8.66
C GLN A 44 -8.11 11.48 9.86
N ILE A 45 -7.43 10.32 9.97
CA ILE A 45 -7.61 9.37 11.10
C ILE A 45 -7.15 10.02 12.39
N SER A 46 -5.96 10.64 12.37
CA SER A 46 -5.40 11.27 13.58
C SER A 46 -6.24 12.44 14.10
N ASN A 47 -7.02 13.09 13.22
CA ASN A 47 -7.81 14.26 13.56
C ASN A 47 -9.25 13.90 13.98
N GLY A 48 -9.62 12.62 14.07
CA GLY A 48 -10.99 12.19 14.40
C GLY A 48 -12.04 12.53 13.33
N ALA A 49 -11.65 13.22 12.25
CA ALA A 49 -12.53 13.65 11.17
C ALA A 49 -12.84 12.53 10.16
N TYR A 50 -12.77 11.26 10.58
CA TYR A 50 -13.11 10.12 9.74
C TYR A 50 -14.61 9.91 9.66
N THR A 51 -15.24 10.73 8.84
CA THR A 51 -16.45 10.32 8.14
C THR A 51 -15.98 9.50 6.94
N LEU A 52 -16.15 8.17 7.02
CA LEU A 52 -15.95 7.31 5.84
C LEU A 52 -16.80 7.87 4.68
N LEU A 53 -16.42 7.54 3.45
CA LEU A 53 -17.15 7.75 2.18
C LEU A 53 -18.66 7.35 2.19
N PHE A 54 -19.18 6.92 3.32
CA PHE A 54 -20.55 6.48 3.60
C PHE A 54 -21.31 7.37 4.62
N GLY A 55 -20.77 8.52 5.01
CA GLY A 55 -21.54 9.57 5.70
C GLY A 55 -21.80 9.35 7.20
N ALA A 56 -21.07 8.45 7.87
CA ALA A 56 -21.16 8.22 9.32
C ALA A 56 -19.80 8.31 10.00
N ALA A 57 -19.78 8.75 11.27
CA ALA A 57 -18.58 8.83 12.09
C ALA A 57 -18.07 7.42 12.41
N ILE A 58 -16.80 7.13 12.13
CA ILE A 58 -16.17 5.83 12.42
C ILE A 58 -16.16 5.51 13.92
N GLU A 59 -16.15 6.55 14.77
CA GLU A 59 -16.12 6.42 16.23
C GLU A 59 -17.27 5.56 16.77
N ASP A 60 -18.42 5.54 16.09
CA ASP A 60 -19.60 4.75 16.45
C ASP A 60 -19.51 3.28 16.03
N TYR A 61 -18.61 2.93 15.10
CA TYR A 61 -18.55 1.61 14.48
C TYR A 61 -17.30 0.81 14.85
N VAL A 62 -16.26 1.45 15.43
CA VAL A 62 -14.94 0.84 15.43
C VAL A 62 -14.06 1.18 16.64
N GLY A 63 -13.50 0.14 17.28
CA GLY A 63 -12.45 0.29 18.31
C GLY A 63 -11.09 0.77 17.77
N VAL A 64 -10.30 1.40 18.65
CA VAL A 64 -9.00 2.05 18.39
C VAL A 64 -7.99 1.16 17.61
N GLY A 65 -8.07 -0.16 17.76
CA GLY A 65 -7.19 -1.11 17.07
C GLY A 65 -7.40 -1.18 15.55
N PHE A 66 -8.63 -1.04 15.06
CA PHE A 66 -8.93 -1.13 13.63
C PHE A 66 -8.62 0.16 12.89
N LEU A 67 -8.75 1.33 13.54
CA LEU A 67 -8.28 2.61 12.99
C LEU A 67 -6.77 2.59 12.72
N LYS A 68 -5.99 2.06 13.66
CA LYS A 68 -4.54 1.88 13.47
C LYS A 68 -4.24 0.90 12.33
N LEU A 69 -4.97 -0.20 12.26
CA LEU A 69 -4.83 -1.20 11.19
C LEU A 69 -5.14 -0.61 9.80
N LEU A 70 -6.22 0.16 9.67
CA LEU A 70 -6.56 0.88 8.44
C LEU A 70 -5.45 1.85 8.03
N GLY A 71 -4.91 2.62 8.97
CA GLY A 71 -3.76 3.48 8.73
C GLY A 71 -2.55 2.70 8.20
N THR A 72 -2.22 1.56 8.82
CA THR A 72 -1.14 0.69 8.38
C THR A 72 -1.37 0.12 6.97
N ILE A 73 -2.61 -0.25 6.64
CA ILE A 73 -2.98 -0.78 5.31
C ILE A 73 -2.80 0.27 4.22
N MET A 74 -3.12 1.53 4.51
CA MET A 74 -2.96 2.58 3.49
C MET A 74 -1.49 2.75 3.11
N PHE A 75 -0.57 2.68 4.08
CA PHE A 75 0.87 2.73 3.78
C PHE A 75 1.44 1.44 3.18
N PHE A 76 0.70 0.33 3.21
CA PHE A 76 1.17 -0.94 2.65
C PHE A 76 1.43 -0.83 1.14
N ILE A 77 0.49 -0.24 0.39
CA ILE A 77 0.57 -0.13 -1.07
C ILE A 77 1.83 0.61 -1.54
N PRO A 78 2.11 1.85 -1.10
CA PRO A 78 3.31 2.57 -1.54
C PRO A 78 4.60 1.91 -1.08
N VAL A 79 4.63 1.26 0.10
CA VAL A 79 5.82 0.57 0.61
C VAL A 79 6.15 -0.67 -0.21
N VAL A 80 5.16 -1.52 -0.50
CA VAL A 80 5.36 -2.75 -1.28
C VAL A 80 5.71 -2.42 -2.73
N ALA A 81 5.04 -1.44 -3.33
CA ALA A 81 5.38 -1.00 -4.68
C ALA A 81 6.83 -0.44 -4.76
N ALA A 82 7.29 0.27 -3.72
CA ALA A 82 8.66 0.78 -3.68
C ALA A 82 9.68 -0.36 -3.52
N ALA A 83 9.40 -1.31 -2.63
CA ALA A 83 10.23 -2.50 -2.44
C ALA A 83 10.34 -3.33 -3.74
N LYS A 84 9.22 -3.55 -4.44
CA LYS A 84 9.23 -4.26 -5.73
C LYS A 84 9.98 -3.48 -6.81
N THR A 85 9.82 -2.16 -6.86
CA THR A 85 10.58 -1.31 -7.80
C THR A 85 12.09 -1.42 -7.57
N MET A 86 12.55 -1.40 -6.31
CA MET A 86 13.97 -1.59 -5.98
C MET A 86 14.47 -2.99 -6.37
N TYR A 87 13.65 -4.03 -6.15
CA TYR A 87 13.98 -5.39 -6.56
C TYR A 87 14.17 -5.50 -8.08
N LEU A 88 13.20 -5.02 -8.88
CA LEU A 88 13.30 -5.02 -10.34
C LEU A 88 14.48 -4.20 -10.85
N HIS A 89 14.80 -3.08 -10.18
CA HIS A 89 15.96 -2.26 -10.53
C HIS A 89 17.26 -3.05 -10.40
N ARG A 90 17.41 -3.74 -9.27
CA ARG A 90 18.59 -4.56 -9.02
C ARG A 90 18.68 -5.72 -10.00
N PHE A 91 17.56 -6.38 -10.31
CA PHE A 91 17.50 -7.50 -11.25
C PHE A 91 17.97 -7.06 -12.64
N MET A 92 17.36 -6.02 -13.22
CA MET A 92 17.75 -5.50 -14.54
C MET A 92 19.19 -4.99 -14.57
N SER A 93 19.68 -4.35 -13.49
CA SER A 93 21.08 -3.91 -13.44
C SER A 93 22.08 -5.07 -13.40
N THR A 94 21.66 -6.24 -12.92
CA THR A 94 22.51 -7.44 -12.86
C THR A 94 22.53 -8.16 -14.21
N GLU A 95 21.37 -8.25 -14.87
CA GLU A 95 21.23 -8.83 -16.22
C GLU A 95 22.08 -8.06 -17.25
N ASN A 96 22.06 -6.72 -17.22
CA ASN A 96 22.87 -5.89 -18.11
C ASN A 96 24.39 -6.05 -17.90
N VAL A 97 24.83 -6.47 -16.71
CA VAL A 97 26.26 -6.70 -16.42
C VAL A 97 26.71 -8.08 -16.92
N GLU A 98 25.82 -9.06 -16.99
CA GLU A 98 26.13 -10.37 -17.57
C GLU A 98 26.24 -10.29 -19.11
N ASP A 99 25.36 -9.51 -19.76
CA ASP A 99 25.36 -9.34 -21.23
C ASP A 99 26.57 -8.53 -21.77
N GLU A 100 27.19 -7.65 -20.97
CA GLU A 100 28.40 -6.90 -21.38
C GLU A 100 29.70 -7.73 -21.28
N ASN A 101 29.65 -8.91 -20.64
CA ASN A 101 30.82 -9.75 -20.42
C ASN A 101 30.92 -10.96 -21.37
N GLU A 102 30.04 -11.08 -22.37
CA GLU A 102 30.17 -11.99 -23.53
C GLU A 102 30.80 -11.31 -24.76
#